data_AF-A0A7G8BJF5-F1
#
_entry.id   AF-A0A7G8BJF5-F1
#
_cell.length_a   1.000
_cell.length_b   1.000
_cell.length_c   1.000
_cell.angle_alpha   90.00
_cell.angle_beta   90.00
_cell.angle_gamma   90.00
#
_symmetry.space_group_name_H-M   'P 1'
#
loop_
_entity.id
_entity.type
_entity.pdbx_description
1 polymer ?
#
loop_
_entity_poly.entity_id
_entity_poly.type
_entity_poly.pdbx_seq_one_letter_code
_entity_poly.pdbx_strand_id
1 'polypeptide(L)'
;MRALLERSMVVLLAALLISYAGDWLVYRYRLAHGTALGSVKVNQFLAVPLKDGKYELDWTGSQQVECARAIFPRGSDDPCWWLKRHADQWTKP
;
A
#
# COMPACT_ATOMS: atom_id res chain seq x y z
N MET A 1 -25.21 20.54 -20.90
CA MET A 1 -24.56 19.25 -20.53
C MET A 1 -23.04 19.30 -20.65
N ARG A 2 -22.45 19.65 -21.81
CA ARG A 2 -20.97 19.73 -22.01
C ARG A 2 -20.24 20.63 -20.99
N ALA A 3 -20.71 21.86 -20.78
CA ALA A 3 -20.08 22.80 -19.83
C ALA A 3 -20.16 22.34 -18.35
N LEU A 4 -21.17 21.53 -17.98
CA LEU A 4 -21.24 20.95 -16.64
C LEU A 4 -20.25 19.78 -16.51
N LEU A 5 -20.10 18.99 -17.56
CA LEU A 5 -19.15 17.87 -17.62
C LEU A 5 -17.70 18.39 -17.54
N GLU A 6 -17.37 19.44 -18.30
CA GLU A 6 -16.06 20.09 -18.27
C GLU A 6 -15.74 20.67 -16.89
N ARG A 7 -16.68 21.39 -16.28
CA ARG A 7 -16.52 21.92 -14.92
C ARG A 7 -16.33 20.81 -13.90
N SER A 8 -17.11 19.72 -13.98
CA SER A 8 -16.94 18.57 -13.09
C SER A 8 -15.56 17.92 -13.25
N MET A 9 -15.06 17.81 -14.48
CA MET A 9 -13.74 17.23 -14.74
C MET A 9 -12.62 18.09 -14.16
N VAL A 10 -12.70 19.42 -14.32
CA VAL A 10 -11.74 20.35 -13.72
C VAL A 10 -11.75 20.25 -12.19
N VAL A 11 -12.94 20.19 -11.58
CA VAL A 11 -13.07 20.06 -10.11
C VAL A 11 -12.49 18.74 -9.62
N LEU A 12 -12.77 17.62 -10.31
CA LEU A 12 -12.23 16.31 -9.95
C LEU A 12 -10.70 16.27 -10.07
N LEU A 13 -10.15 16.83 -11.15
CA LEU A 13 -8.70 16.93 -11.34
C LEU A 13 -8.06 17.80 -10.26
N ALA A 14 -8.64 18.96 -9.95
CA ALA A 14 -8.15 19.83 -8.88
C ALA A 14 -8.18 19.13 -7.52
N ALA A 15 -9.25 18.41 -7.19
CA ALA A 15 -9.36 17.64 -5.95
C ALA A 15 -8.31 16.52 -5.88
N LEU A 16 -8.05 15.82 -6.99
CA LEU A 16 -6.99 14.81 -7.09
C LEU A 16 -5.60 15.42 -6.86
N LEU A 17 -5.31 16.55 -7.48
CA LEU A 17 -4.02 17.24 -7.29
C LEU A 17 -3.84 17.73 -5.85
N ILE A 18 -4.87 18.33 -5.26
CA ILE A 18 -4.83 18.82 -3.87
C ILE A 18 -4.64 17.65 -2.90
N SER A 19 -5.37 16.55 -3.07
CA SER A 19 -5.23 15.36 -2.20
C SER A 19 -3.86 14.71 -2.34
N TYR A 20 -3.33 14.60 -3.56
CA TYR A 20 -1.98 14.09 -3.81
C TYR A 20 -0.90 14.98 -3.20
N ALA A 21 -1.01 16.30 -3.35
CA ALA A 21 -0.07 17.26 -2.77
C ALA A 21 -0.14 17.29 -1.23
N GLY A 22 -1.36 17.25 -0.67
CA GLY A 22 -1.58 17.18 0.77
C GLY A 22 -0.98 15.91 1.38
N ASP A 23 -1.20 14.75 0.76
CA ASP A 23 -0.56 13.49 1.17
C ASP A 23 0.97 13.59 1.13
N TRP A 24 1.52 14.16 0.05
CA TRP A 24 2.97 14.34 -0.07
C TRP A 24 3.55 15.22 1.04
N LEU A 25 2.90 16.34 1.35
CA LEU A 25 3.33 17.26 2.42
C LEU A 25 3.28 16.58 3.79
N VAL A 26 2.19 15.86 4.08
CA VAL A 26 2.06 15.10 5.34
C VAL A 26 3.14 14.02 5.44
N TYR A 27 3.39 13.28 4.36
CA TYR A 27 4.43 12.27 4.33
C TYR A 27 5.82 12.89 4.57
N ARG A 28 6.15 14.00 3.90
CA ARG A 28 7.43 14.71 4.09
C ARG A 28 7.58 15.26 5.50
N TYR A 29 6.51 15.80 6.08
CA TYR A 29 6.49 16.24 7.48
C TYR A 29 6.78 15.08 8.43
N ARG A 30 6.12 13.94 8.25
CA ARG A 30 6.36 12.74 9.05
C ARG A 30 7.76 12.19 8.87
N LEU A 31 8.31 12.27 7.66
CA LEU A 31 9.67 11.82 7.35
C LEU A 31 10.71 12.66 8.09
N ALA A 32 10.52 13.99 8.11
CA ALA A 32 11.38 14.90 8.87
C ALA A 32 11.35 14.64 10.39
N HIS A 33 10.25 14.09 10.90
CA HIS A 33 10.08 13.73 12.32
C HIS A 33 10.39 12.24 12.61
N GLY A 34 10.85 11.47 11.62
CA GLY A 34 11.12 10.03 11.78
C GLY A 34 9.88 9.16 12.04
N THR A 35 8.66 9.68 11.82
CA THR A 35 7.39 8.98 12.06
C THR A 35 6.70 8.53 10.77
N ALA A 36 7.33 8.74 9.61
CA ALA A 36 6.80 8.33 8.30
C ALA A 36 6.68 6.82 8.16
N LEU A 37 7.52 6.07 8.85
CA LEU A 37 7.62 4.62 8.72
C LEU A 37 6.95 3.96 9.93
N GLY A 38 6.15 2.93 9.66
CA GLY A 38 5.52 2.06 10.63
C GLY A 38 5.93 0.61 10.40
N SER A 39 5.49 -0.28 11.28
CA SER A 39 5.66 -1.71 11.11
C SER A 39 4.33 -2.39 11.25
N VAL A 40 4.04 -3.33 10.34
CA VAL A 40 2.85 -4.18 10.39
C VAL A 40 3.32 -5.63 10.42
N LYS A 41 2.65 -6.44 11.24
CA LYS A 41 2.87 -7.88 11.31
C LYS A 41 2.21 -8.55 10.11
N VAL A 42 3.01 -9.21 9.28
CA VAL A 42 2.60 -9.91 8.05
C VAL A 42 2.85 -11.40 8.25
N ASN A 43 1.88 -12.24 7.91
CA ASN A 43 2.00 -13.69 7.89
C ASN A 43 2.63 -14.13 6.55
N GLN A 44 3.61 -15.02 6.63
CA GLN A 44 4.28 -15.57 5.47
C GLN A 44 3.83 -17.00 5.23
N PHE A 45 3.51 -17.28 3.96
CA PHE A 45 3.14 -18.60 3.48
C PHE A 45 4.09 -19.03 2.37
N LEU A 46 4.55 -20.27 2.42
CA LEU A 46 5.33 -20.89 1.36
C LEU A 46 4.38 -21.66 0.46
N ALA A 47 4.33 -21.30 -0.83
CA ALA A 47 3.54 -22.01 -1.81
C ALA A 47 4.34 -23.17 -2.41
N VAL A 48 4.21 -24.37 -1.85
CA VAL A 48 4.91 -25.56 -2.32
C VAL A 48 4.13 -26.18 -3.50
N PRO A 49 4.75 -26.37 -4.68
CA PRO A 49 4.08 -27.03 -5.80
C PRO A 49 3.93 -28.53 -5.55
N LEU A 50 2.71 -29.05 -5.70
CA LEU A 50 2.40 -30.47 -5.62
C LEU A 50 2.45 -31.11 -7.02
N LYS A 51 2.73 -32.43 -7.03
CA LYS A 51 2.78 -33.25 -8.25
C LYS A 51 1.50 -33.20 -9.10
N ASP A 52 0.36 -32.89 -8.46
CA ASP A 52 -0.97 -32.80 -9.09
C ASP A 52 -1.26 -31.40 -9.66
N GLY A 53 -0.25 -30.53 -9.77
CA GLY A 53 -0.38 -29.16 -10.28
C GLY A 53 -1.04 -28.16 -9.32
N LYS A 54 -1.31 -28.58 -8.08
CA LYS A 54 -1.85 -27.76 -6.99
C LYS A 54 -0.71 -27.13 -6.18
N TYR A 55 -1.02 -26.13 -5.38
CA TYR A 55 -0.08 -25.55 -4.42
C TYR A 55 -0.59 -25.81 -3.00
N GLU A 56 0.30 -26.24 -2.12
CA GLU A 56 0.07 -26.28 -0.69
C GLU A 56 0.68 -25.01 -0.06
N LEU A 57 -0.07 -24.41 0.86
CA LEU A 57 0.33 -23.17 1.53
C LEU A 57 0.78 -23.51 2.94
N ASP A 58 2.09 -23.57 3.13
CA ASP A 58 2.69 -23.82 4.44
C ASP A 58 2.92 -22.51 5.18
N TRP A 59 2.30 -22.36 6.34
CA TRP A 59 2.55 -21.19 7.19
C TRP A 59 3.98 -21.23 7.74
N THR A 60 4.79 -20.24 7.34
CA THR A 60 6.22 -20.17 7.67
C THR A 60 6.50 -19.24 8.85
N GLY A 61 5.49 -18.52 9.33
CA GLY A 61 5.59 -17.63 10.47
C GLY A 61 5.00 -16.24 10.18
N SER A 62 5.40 -15.29 11.01
CA SER A 62 4.99 -13.89 10.86
C SER A 62 6.18 -12.96 11.07
N GLN A 63 6.33 -11.99 10.17
CA GLN A 63 7.42 -11.02 10.20
C GLN A 63 6.87 -9.60 10.36
N GLN A 64 7.62 -8.75 11.06
CA GLN A 64 7.38 -7.31 11.08
C GLN A 64 7.94 -6.71 9.78
N VAL A 65 7.06 -6.15 8.96
CA VAL A 65 7.40 -5.53 7.68
C VAL A 65 7.20 -4.02 7.80
N GLU A 66 8.22 -3.28 7.37
CA GLU A 66 8.21 -1.83 7.34
C GLU A 66 7.23 -1.32 6.28
N CYS A 67 6.49 -0.27 6.61
CA CYS A 67 5.47 0.30 5.72
C CYS A 67 5.40 1.82 5.85
N ALA A 68 5.00 2.49 4.78
CA ALA A 68 4.85 3.93 4.76
C ALA A 68 3.49 4.36 5.35
N ARG A 69 3.50 5.31 6.30
CA ARG A 69 2.27 5.97 6.78
C ARG A 69 1.81 7.06 5.81
N ALA A 70 1.47 6.67 4.59
CA ALA A 70 0.91 7.52 3.53
C ALA A 70 -0.40 6.95 3.00
N ILE A 71 -1.22 7.79 2.37
CA ILE A 71 -2.44 7.36 1.67
C ILE A 71 -2.04 6.75 0.33
N PHE A 72 -1.14 7.39 -0.39
CA PHE A 72 -0.64 6.91 -1.69
C PHE A 72 0.73 6.20 -1.55
N PRO A 73 1.05 5.24 -2.43
CA PRO A 73 2.38 4.61 -2.46
C PRO A 73 3.46 5.66 -2.75
N ARG A 74 4.51 5.67 -1.92
CA ARG A 74 5.65 6.59 -2.06
C ARG A 74 6.94 5.77 -2.00
N GLY A 75 7.53 5.49 -3.16
CA GLY A 75 8.78 4.74 -3.27
C GLY A 75 8.58 3.22 -3.30
N SER A 76 9.47 2.50 -2.61
CA SER A 76 9.47 1.03 -2.54
C SER A 76 8.55 0.45 -1.47
N ASP A 77 8.15 1.26 -0.49
CA ASP A 77 7.45 0.77 0.69
C ASP A 77 5.93 0.88 0.50
N ASP A 78 5.24 -0.23 0.67
CA ASP A 78 3.79 -0.28 0.61
C ASP A 78 3.18 0.56 1.75
N PRO A 79 2.03 1.21 1.52
CA PRO A 79 1.39 1.97 2.55
C PRO A 79 0.83 1.04 3.64
N CYS A 80 0.99 1.42 4.92
CA CYS A 80 0.63 0.57 6.05
C CYS A 80 -0.84 0.11 6.05
N TRP A 81 -1.76 0.94 5.53
CA TRP A 81 -3.17 0.57 5.45
C TRP A 81 -3.40 -0.56 4.43
N TRP A 82 -2.63 -0.60 3.35
CA TRP A 82 -2.69 -1.63 2.32
C TRP A 82 -2.10 -2.92 2.86
N LEU A 83 -0.93 -2.84 3.48
CA LEU A 83 -0.24 -3.98 4.07
C LEU A 83 -1.04 -4.60 5.22
N LYS A 84 -1.76 -3.78 6.00
CA LYS A 84 -2.68 -4.28 7.04
C LYS A 84 -3.89 -5.04 6.45
N ARG A 85 -4.33 -4.70 5.24
CA ARG A 85 -5.39 -5.44 4.54
C ARG A 85 -4.85 -6.68 3.80
N HIS A 86 -3.59 -6.65 3.39
CA HIS A 86 -2.90 -7.73 2.69
C HIS A 86 -1.75 -8.26 3.55
N ALA A 87 -2.08 -8.59 4.80
CA ALA A 87 -1.12 -9.07 5.78
C ALA A 87 -0.69 -10.51 5.50
N ASP A 88 -1.36 -11.23 4.61
CA ASP A 88 -0.97 -12.57 4.20
C ASP A 88 -0.19 -12.47 2.89
N GLN A 89 1.09 -12.83 2.95
CA GLN A 89 2.01 -12.80 1.81
C GLN A 89 2.47 -14.21 1.49
N TRP A 90 2.47 -14.55 0.21
CA TRP A 90 2.89 -15.85 -0.29
C TRP A 90 4.14 -15.70 -1.14
N THR A 91 5.20 -16.39 -0.72
CA THR A 91 6.42 -16.53 -1.50
C THR A 91 6.34 -17.80 -2.32
N LYS A 92 6.57 -17.67 -3.63
CA LYS A 92 6.85 -18.82 -4.49
C LYS A 92 8.34 -19.18 -4.31
N PRO A 93 8.68 -20.49 -4.24
CA PRO A 93 10.07 -20.94 -4.20
C PRO A 93 10.83 -20.55 -5.47
#